data_AF-A0A844GB47-F1
#
_entry.id   AF-A0A844GB47-F1
#
_cell.length_a   1.000
_cell.length_b   1.000
_cell.length_c   1.000
_cell.angle_alpha   90.00
_cell.angle_beta   90.00
_cell.angle_gamma   90.00
#
_symmetry.space_group_name_H-M   'P 1'
#
loop_
_entity.id
_entity.type
_entity.pdbx_description
1 polymer ?
#
loop_
_entity_poly.entity_id
_entity_poly.type
_entity_poly.pdbx_seq_one_letter_code
_entity_poly.pdbx_strand_id
1 'polypeptide(L)'
;MAEIEWKIPEQMLSQELVSTDNRWHISKTQSGHADAEFFLTNYDLLLSPHGTGRDYRECFESFIADCDDYIRKVTAIRDEARMHM
;
A
#
# COMPACT_ATOMS: atom_id res chain seq x y z
N MET A 1 -27.33 29.89 -29.23
CA MET A 1 -26.08 29.18 -29.55
C MET A 1 -25.91 28.12 -28.49
N ALA A 2 -25.80 26.84 -28.85
CA ALA A 2 -25.54 25.80 -27.86
C ALA A 2 -24.07 25.90 -27.41
N GLU A 3 -23.83 26.05 -26.11
CA GLU A 3 -22.48 25.99 -25.54
C GLU A 3 -21.89 24.60 -25.77
N ILE A 4 -20.61 24.53 -26.12
CA ILE A 4 -19.90 23.27 -26.28
C ILE A 4 -19.70 22.68 -24.88
N GLU A 5 -20.35 21.55 -24.58
CA GLU A 5 -20.09 20.78 -23.37
C GLU A 5 -18.81 19.95 -23.55
N TRP A 6 -17.77 20.31 -22.81
CA TRP A 6 -16.51 19.56 -22.78
C TRP A 6 -16.57 18.47 -21.72
N LYS A 7 -16.41 17.21 -22.13
CA LYS A 7 -16.20 16.10 -21.20
C LYS A 7 -14.72 16.07 -20.81
N ILE A 8 -14.40 16.54 -19.61
CA ILE A 8 -13.05 16.40 -19.06
C ILE A 8 -12.87 14.92 -18.68
N PRO A 9 -11.89 14.20 -19.28
CA PRO A 9 -11.61 12.82 -18.88
C PRO A 9 -11.11 12.82 -17.44
N GLU A 10 -11.57 11.87 -16.64
CA GLU A 10 -11.10 11.66 -15.28
C GLU A 10 -9.61 11.29 -15.33
N GLN A 11 -8.73 12.18 -14.86
CA GLN A 11 -7.29 11.94 -14.84
C GLN A 11 -6.95 10.99 -13.68
N MET A 12 -6.32 9.86 -14.00
CA MET A 12 -5.62 9.05 -13.00
C MET A 12 -4.16 9.47 -12.93
N LEU A 13 -3.72 9.87 -11.74
CA LEU A 13 -2.33 10.09 -11.43
C LEU A 13 -1.80 8.88 -10.67
N SER A 14 -0.75 8.24 -11.20
CA SER A 14 0.00 7.19 -10.52
C SER A 14 1.46 7.61 -10.40
N GLN A 15 2.00 7.52 -9.19
CA GLN A 15 3.41 7.81 -8.89
C GLN A 15 3.99 6.69 -8.02
N GLU A 16 5.25 6.36 -8.25
CA GLU A 16 5.97 5.35 -7.50
C GLU A 16 7.23 5.96 -6.88
N LEU A 17 7.45 5.67 -5.61
CA LEU A 17 8.66 6.04 -4.87
C LEU A 17 9.37 4.78 -4.43
N VAL A 18 10.67 4.73 -4.69
CA VAL A 18 11.51 3.56 -4.42
C VAL A 18 12.69 3.99 -3.57
N SER A 19 13.00 3.24 -2.51
CA SER A 19 14.20 3.48 -1.70
C SER A 19 15.47 3.20 -2.49
N THR A 20 16.59 3.80 -2.09
CA THR A 20 17.90 3.62 -2.77
C THR A 20 18.38 2.18 -2.82
N ASP A 21 17.99 1.36 -1.84
CA ASP A 21 18.29 -0.08 -1.79
C ASP A 21 17.25 -0.95 -2.53
N ASN A 22 16.25 -0.34 -3.17
CA ASN A 22 15.14 -0.97 -3.90
C ASN A 22 14.24 -1.89 -3.06
N ARG A 23 14.30 -1.79 -1.73
CA ARG A 23 13.52 -2.65 -0.82
C ARG A 23 12.15 -2.07 -0.50
N TRP A 24 12.04 -0.75 -0.41
CA TRP A 24 10.80 -0.07 -0.03
C TRP A 24 10.17 0.60 -1.25
N HIS A 25 8.87 0.37 -1.39
CA HIS A 25 8.09 0.87 -2.51
C HIS A 25 6.82 1.53 -1.98
N ILE A 26 6.55 2.75 -2.43
CA ILE A 26 5.31 3.46 -2.17
C ILE A 26 4.64 3.80 -3.48
N SER A 27 3.44 3.29 -3.68
CA SER A 27 2.58 3.65 -4.80
C SER A 27 1.58 4.70 -4.32
N LYS A 28 1.49 5.82 -5.04
CA LYS A 28 0.49 6.86 -4.82
C LYS A 28 -0.48 6.87 -6.00
N THR A 29 -1.76 6.65 -5.72
CA THR A 29 -2.84 6.69 -6.72
C THR A 29 -3.82 7.81 -6.39
N GLN A 30 -4.23 8.56 -7.41
CA GLN A 30 -5.25 9.60 -7.27
C GLN A 30 -6.15 9.63 -8.51
N SER A 31 -7.47 9.60 -8.29
CA SER A 31 -8.48 9.60 -9.35
C SER A 31 -9.26 10.89 -9.34
N GLY A 32 -9.11 11.73 -10.36
CA GLY A 32 -9.83 13.00 -10.48
C GLY A 32 -9.58 13.92 -9.27
N HIS A 33 -10.66 14.24 -8.55
CA HIS A 33 -10.64 15.06 -7.34
C HIS A 33 -10.63 14.25 -6.03
N ALA A 34 -10.51 12.92 -6.10
CA ALA A 34 -10.42 12.09 -4.92
C ALA A 34 -9.13 12.38 -4.13
N ASP A 35 -9.16 12.06 -2.84
CA ASP A 35 -7.97 12.07 -2.01
C ASP A 35 -6.94 11.07 -2.56
N ALA A 36 -5.66 11.37 -2.35
CA ALA A 36 -4.60 10.47 -2.74
C ALA A 36 -4.56 9.27 -1.79
N GLU A 37 -4.43 8.07 -2.37
CA GLU A 37 -4.22 6.82 -1.65
C GLU A 37 -2.77 6.42 -1.79
N PHE A 38 -2.15 6.02 -0.67
CA PHE A 38 -0.79 5.53 -0.61
C PHE A 38 -0.78 4.07 -0.20
N PHE A 39 0.07 3.29 -0.85
CA PHE A 39 0.34 1.89 -0.54
C PHE A 39 1.85 1.68 -0.38
N LEU A 40 2.28 1.19 0.79
CA LEU A 40 3.65 0.92 1.16
C LEU A 40 3.89 -0.59 1.25
N THR A 41 4.99 -1.05 0.67
CA THR A 41 5.42 -2.44 0.79
C THR A 41 6.94 -2.56 0.88
N ASN A 42 7.39 -3.64 1.53
CA ASN A 42 8.78 -4.07 1.49
C ASN A 42 8.89 -5.35 0.64
N TYR A 43 9.73 -5.32 -0.39
CA TYR A 43 9.84 -6.42 -1.35
C TYR A 43 10.49 -7.68 -0.78
N ASP A 44 11.24 -7.60 0.32
CA ASP A 44 11.74 -8.79 1.01
C ASP A 44 10.61 -9.58 1.69
N LEU A 45 9.49 -8.92 1.96
CA LEU A 45 8.34 -9.48 2.67
C LEU A 45 7.18 -9.80 1.71
N LEU A 46 7.43 -9.75 0.38
CA LEU A 46 6.49 -10.20 -0.66
C LEU A 46 5.06 -9.64 -0.47
N LEU A 47 4.93 -8.34 -0.23
CA LEU A 47 3.64 -7.63 -0.07
C LEU A 47 2.90 -7.86 1.27
N SER A 48 3.49 -8.53 2.26
CA SER A 48 2.91 -8.61 3.61
C SER A 48 3.99 -8.74 4.68
N PRO A 49 4.07 -7.84 5.66
CA PRO A 49 3.13 -6.75 5.95
C PRO A 49 3.17 -5.60 4.92
N HIS A 50 2.09 -4.81 4.88
CA HIS A 50 1.94 -3.64 4.01
C HIS A 50 1.32 -2.46 4.78
N GLY A 51 1.52 -1.26 4.26
CA GLY A 51 0.96 -0.03 4.83
C GLY A 51 0.03 0.66 3.85
N THR A 52 -1.05 1.25 4.35
CA THR A 52 -1.94 2.13 3.59
C THR A 52 -2.17 3.44 4.34
N GLY A 53 -2.48 4.50 3.60
CA GLY A 53 -2.70 5.81 4.23
C GLY A 53 -2.95 6.91 3.22
N ARG A 54 -3.20 8.12 3.74
CA ARG A 54 -3.37 9.34 2.94
C ARG A 54 -2.07 10.11 2.77
N ASP A 55 -1.02 9.72 3.49
CA ASP A 55 0.32 10.25 3.35
C ASP A 55 1.38 9.21 3.74
N TYR A 56 2.66 9.60 3.58
CA TYR A 56 3.81 8.76 3.91
C TYR A 56 3.81 8.27 5.37
N ARG A 57 3.43 9.14 6.31
CA ARG A 57 3.49 8.83 7.73
C ARG A 57 2.43 7.79 8.08
N GLU A 58 1.20 7.98 7.61
CA GLU A 58 0.10 7.03 7.83
C GLU A 58 0.44 5.65 7.26
N CYS A 59 1.09 5.58 6.09
CA CYS A 59 1.57 4.32 5.53
C CYS A 59 2.57 3.59 6.43
N PHE A 60 3.54 4.29 7.02
CA PHE A 60 4.48 3.65 7.94
C PHE A 60 3.83 3.25 9.26
N GLU A 61 2.93 4.08 9.80
CA GLU A 61 2.18 3.76 11.02
C GLU A 61 1.31 2.50 10.82
N SER A 62 0.60 2.39 9.70
CA SER A 62 -0.21 1.20 9.37
C SER A 62 0.64 -0.02 9.04
N PHE A 63 1.77 0.14 8.35
CA PHE A 63 2.72 -0.96 8.13
C PHE A 63 3.26 -1.53 9.43
N ILE A 64 3.60 -0.68 10.40
CA ILE A 64 4.08 -1.12 11.72
C ILE A 64 2.97 -1.89 12.44
N ALA A 65 1.72 -1.43 12.40
CA ALA A 65 0.60 -2.16 12.97
C ALA A 65 0.38 -3.53 12.28
N ASP A 66 0.48 -3.59 10.96
CA ASP A 66 0.35 -4.85 10.20
C ASP A 66 1.51 -5.82 10.46
N CYS A 67 2.71 -5.33 10.80
CA CYS A 67 3.83 -6.18 11.23
C CYS A 67 3.48 -7.03 12.45
N ASP A 68 2.88 -6.43 13.47
CA ASP A 68 2.53 -7.12 14.72
C ASP A 68 1.49 -8.22 14.46
N ASP A 69 0.49 -7.93 13.64
CA ASP A 69 -0.53 -8.90 13.23
C ASP A 69 0.04 -10.02 12.35
N TYR A 70 0.95 -9.68 11.43
CA TYR A 70 1.61 -10.65 10.57
C TYR A 70 2.49 -11.62 11.37
N ILE A 71 3.28 -11.11 12.32
CA ILE A 71 4.12 -11.93 13.21
C ILE A 71 3.26 -12.91 14.02
N ARG A 72 2.11 -12.45 14.54
CA ARG A 72 1.16 -13.32 15.23
C ARG A 72 0.64 -14.44 14.33
N LYS A 73 0.23 -14.12 13.09
CA LYS A 73 -0.25 -15.11 12.11
C LYS A 73 0.83 -16.15 11.77
N VAL A 74 2.04 -15.68 11.48
CA VAL A 74 3.19 -16.57 11.17
C VAL A 74 3.49 -17.50 12.35
N THR A 75 3.45 -16.98 13.58
CA THR A 75 3.65 -17.78 14.79
C THR A 75 2.60 -18.88 14.94
N ALA A 76 1.32 -18.53 14.77
CA ALA A 76 0.22 -19.50 14.86
C ALA A 76 0.35 -20.61 13.81
N ILE A 77 0.56 -20.26 12.53
CA ILE A 77 0.71 -21.21 11.43
C ILE A 77 1.93 -22.13 11.64
N ARG A 78 3.05 -21.57 12.11
CA ARG A 78 4.24 -22.37 12.45
C ARG A 78 3.94 -23.39 13.55
N ASP A 79 3.18 -23.00 14.56
CA ASP A 79 2.85 -23.88 15.68
C ASP A 79 1.82 -24.95 15.27
N GLU A 80 0.86 -24.64 14.40
CA GLU A 80 0.00 -25.62 13.73
C GLU A 80 0.82 -26.64 12.93
N ALA A 81 1.79 -26.17 12.13
CA ALA A 81 2.65 -27.04 11.33
C ALA A 81 3.47 -28.03 12.19
N ARG A 82 3.88 -27.61 13.40
CA ARG A 82 4.59 -28.49 14.36
C ARG A 82 3.74 -29.65 14.87
N MET A 83 2.41 -29.55 14.86
CA MET A 83 1.53 -30.64 15.27
C MET A 83 1.55 -31.84 14.31
N HIS A 84 2.14 -31.66 13.12
CA HIS A 84 2.23 -32.68 12.08
C HIS A 84 3.64 -33.29 11.93
N MET A 85 4.59 -32.92 12.79
CA MET A 85 5.94 -33.48 12.87
C MET A 85 6.07 -34.41 14.07
#